data_AF-A0A2T2RLM5-F1
#
_entry.id   AF-A0A2T2RLM5-F1
#
_cell.length_a   1.000
_cell.length_b   1.000
_cell.length_c   1.000
_cell.angle_alpha   90.00
_cell.angle_beta   90.00
_cell.angle_gamma   90.00
#
_symmetry.space_group_name_H-M   'P 1'
#
loop_
_entity.id
_entity.type
_entity.pdbx_description
1 polymer ?
#
loop_
_entity_poly.entity_id
_entity_poly.type
_entity_poly.pdbx_seq_one_letter_code
_entity_poly.pdbx_strand_id
1 'polypeptide(L)'
;MDNSMGLDAVLDKDVYLATSEGEKINPLKPKRRKLADLKAVQTKKNAKRKGSRARRKLAQRERGLHARIAKSRQDFQYQLAHHLVRSGKKVFFGEKLDFNNLTKRNHAKWDELGKPFPNGQSAKSGLNQSWLDAAFGQFFSTLTHI
;
A
#
# COMPACT_ATOMS: atom_id res chain seq x y z
N MET A 1 -15.45 25.58 18.71
CA MET A 1 -15.88 24.43 17.88
C MET A 1 -14.63 23.78 17.32
N ASP A 2 -14.47 22.49 17.57
CA ASP A 2 -13.27 21.74 17.16
C ASP A 2 -13.34 21.47 15.65
N ASN A 3 -12.77 22.37 14.86
CA ASN A 3 -12.81 22.38 13.39
C ASN A 3 -11.74 21.47 12.77
N SER A 4 -10.98 20.80 13.65
CA SER A 4 -9.86 19.93 13.32
C SER A 4 -10.16 18.47 13.62
N MET A 5 -9.49 17.59 12.89
CA MET A 5 -9.48 16.15 13.12
C MET A 5 -8.06 15.62 12.93
N GLY A 6 -7.56 14.89 13.93
CA GLY A 6 -6.33 14.11 13.82
C GLY A 6 -6.59 12.81 13.08
N LEU A 7 -5.67 12.43 12.20
CA LEU A 7 -5.73 11.23 11.36
C LEU A 7 -4.44 10.43 11.51
N ASP A 8 -4.56 9.24 12.09
CA ASP A 8 -3.44 8.32 12.26
C ASP A 8 -3.47 7.24 11.18
N ALA A 9 -2.37 7.13 10.43
CA ALA A 9 -2.18 6.10 9.43
C ALA A 9 -1.83 4.77 10.13
N VAL A 10 -2.82 3.90 10.28
CA VAL A 10 -2.64 2.64 10.99
C VAL A 10 -2.37 1.52 10.00
N LEU A 11 -1.28 0.80 10.20
CA LEU A 11 -0.92 -0.38 9.41
C LEU A 11 -1.28 -1.67 10.17
N ASP A 12 -2.54 -1.77 10.61
CA ASP A 12 -3.06 -2.95 11.29
C ASP A 12 -3.83 -3.85 10.32
N LYS A 13 -4.10 -5.09 10.74
CA LYS A 13 -4.96 -5.97 9.96
C LYS A 13 -6.34 -5.35 9.80
N ASP A 14 -6.91 -4.74 10.83
CA ASP A 14 -8.32 -4.36 10.80
C ASP A 14 -8.52 -2.85 10.78
N VAL A 15 -7.44 -2.06 10.90
CA VAL A 15 -7.51 -0.60 10.87
C VAL A 15 -6.57 -0.05 9.79
N TYR A 16 -7.14 0.77 8.91
CA TYR A 16 -6.46 1.58 7.90
C TYR A 16 -6.21 3.01 8.40
N LEU A 17 -7.22 3.62 9.00
CA LEU A 17 -7.14 5.00 9.50
C LEU A 17 -7.87 5.06 10.84
N ALA A 18 -7.27 5.74 11.81
CA ALA A 18 -7.92 6.08 13.07
C ALA A 18 -8.08 7.59 13.15
N THR A 19 -9.25 8.06 13.59
CA THR A 19 -9.50 9.49 13.80
C THR A 19 -9.36 9.84 15.28
N SER A 20 -9.03 11.10 15.57
CA SER A 20 -9.00 11.63 16.95
C SER A 20 -10.35 11.58 17.66
N GLU A 21 -11.44 11.35 16.92
CA GLU A 21 -12.80 11.16 17.45
C GLU A 21 -13.12 9.69 17.75
N GLY A 22 -12.15 8.78 17.59
CA GLY A 22 -12.26 7.37 17.92
C GLY A 22 -12.82 6.49 16.79
N GLU A 23 -13.09 7.05 15.61
CA GLU A 23 -13.49 6.26 14.44
C GLU A 23 -12.32 5.44 13.91
N LYS A 24 -12.56 4.16 13.63
CA LYS A 24 -11.58 3.26 13.01
C LYS A 24 -12.13 2.80 11.66
N ILE A 25 -11.42 3.13 10.60
CA ILE A 25 -11.78 2.75 9.24
C ILE A 25 -11.03 1.49 8.84
N ASN A 26 -11.74 0.49 8.33
CA ASN A 26 -11.17 -0.79 7.94
C ASN A 26 -10.50 -0.73 6.55
N PRO A 27 -9.41 -1.48 6.32
CA PRO A 27 -8.72 -1.52 5.03
C PRO A 27 -9.45 -2.38 3.97
N LEU A 28 -9.52 -1.90 2.71
CA LEU A 28 -10.09 -2.66 1.59
C LEU A 28 -9.25 -3.91 1.19
N LYS A 29 -7.92 -3.84 1.31
CA LYS A 29 -6.93 -4.88 0.93
C LYS A 29 -7.13 -5.49 -0.49
N PRO A 30 -7.27 -4.69 -1.56
CA PRO A 30 -7.59 -5.20 -2.90
C PRO A 30 -6.49 -6.12 -3.47
N LYS A 31 -5.21 -5.82 -3.19
CA LYS A 31 -4.08 -6.65 -3.64
C LYS A 31 -4.11 -8.04 -3.04
N ARG A 32 -4.47 -8.17 -1.75
CA ARG A 32 -4.57 -9.48 -1.09
C ARG A 32 -5.60 -10.38 -1.78
N ARG A 33 -6.74 -9.81 -2.21
CA ARG A 33 -7.78 -10.52 -2.97
C ARG A 33 -7.32 -10.94 -4.37
N LYS A 34 -6.39 -10.20 -4.99
CA LYS A 34 -5.86 -10.45 -6.35
C LYS A 34 -4.48 -11.11 -6.38
N LEU A 35 -3.93 -11.48 -5.23
CA LEU A 35 -2.57 -12.00 -5.12
C LEU A 35 -2.42 -13.37 -5.83
N ALA A 36 -3.40 -14.26 -5.67
CA ALA A 36 -3.40 -15.56 -6.34
C ALA A 36 -3.43 -15.41 -7.87
N ASP A 37 -4.30 -14.54 -8.39
CA ASP A 37 -4.40 -14.22 -9.82
C ASP A 37 -3.07 -13.67 -10.36
N LEU A 38 -2.47 -12.70 -9.64
CA LEU A 38 -1.19 -12.11 -10.01
C LEU A 38 -0.09 -13.16 -10.05
N LYS A 39 0.03 -14.00 -9.00
CA LYS A 39 1.03 -15.07 -8.93
C LYS A 39 0.85 -16.06 -10.08
N ALA A 40 -0.37 -16.48 -10.38
CA ALA A 40 -0.65 -17.41 -11.47
C ALA A 40 -0.25 -16.82 -12.84
N VAL A 41 -0.56 -15.54 -13.10
CA VAL A 41 -0.17 -14.86 -14.35
C VAL A 41 1.35 -14.69 -14.43
N GLN A 42 2.00 -14.32 -13.32
CA GLN A 42 3.45 -14.15 -13.25
C GLN A 42 4.20 -15.47 -13.51
N THR A 43 3.80 -16.56 -12.87
CA THR A 43 4.38 -17.89 -13.11
C THR A 43 4.24 -18.29 -14.57
N LYS A 44 3.03 -18.16 -15.14
CA LYS A 44 2.79 -18.46 -16.56
C LYS A 44 3.64 -17.59 -17.49
N LYS A 45 3.78 -16.29 -17.18
CA LYS A 45 4.58 -15.33 -17.98
C LYS A 45 6.06 -15.68 -17.96
N ASN A 46 6.59 -16.04 -16.79
CA ASN A 46 8.00 -16.34 -16.59
C ASN A 46 8.42 -17.65 -17.26
N ALA A 47 7.50 -18.61 -17.38
CA ALA A 47 7.72 -19.83 -18.14
C ALA A 47 7.73 -19.64 -19.67
N LYS A 48 7.38 -18.45 -20.20
CA LYS A 48 7.40 -18.19 -21.65
C LYS A 48 8.69 -17.52 -22.10
N ARG A 49 9.16 -17.89 -23.30
CA ARG A 49 10.32 -17.28 -23.96
C ARG A 49 10.18 -15.76 -24.01
N LYS A 50 11.26 -15.05 -23.62
CA LYS A 50 11.35 -13.59 -23.74
C LYS A 50 11.04 -13.16 -25.19
N GLY A 51 10.34 -12.03 -25.35
CA GLY A 51 9.93 -11.53 -26.67
C GLY A 51 8.76 -12.25 -27.36
N SER A 52 8.35 -13.46 -26.92
CA SER A 52 7.24 -14.18 -27.56
C SER A 52 5.90 -13.45 -27.47
N ARG A 53 5.04 -13.63 -28.48
CA ARG A 53 3.67 -13.08 -28.51
C ARG A 53 2.85 -13.54 -27.29
N ALA A 54 2.99 -14.80 -26.89
CA ALA A 54 2.35 -15.35 -25.69
C ALA A 54 2.78 -14.62 -24.40
N ARG A 55 4.09 -14.36 -24.23
CA ARG A 55 4.60 -13.61 -23.07
C ARG A 55 4.06 -12.18 -23.05
N ARG A 56 3.97 -11.50 -24.21
CA ARG A 56 3.41 -10.15 -24.31
C ARG A 56 1.94 -10.10 -23.89
N LYS A 57 1.12 -11.09 -24.31
CA LYS A 57 -0.29 -11.21 -23.87
C LYS A 57 -0.41 -11.39 -22.35
N LEU A 58 0.45 -12.21 -21.74
CA LEU A 58 0.47 -12.40 -20.29
C LEU A 58 0.91 -11.14 -19.54
N ALA A 59 1.89 -10.41 -20.06
CA ALA A 59 2.29 -9.11 -19.52
C ALA A 59 1.16 -8.07 -19.58
N GLN A 60 0.37 -8.05 -20.67
CA GLN A 60 -0.84 -7.21 -20.74
C GLN A 60 -1.86 -7.58 -19.65
N ARG A 61 -2.10 -8.88 -19.43
CA ARG A 61 -3.01 -9.35 -18.38
C ARG A 61 -2.53 -8.96 -16.98
N GLU A 62 -1.24 -9.10 -16.71
CA GLU A 62 -0.61 -8.67 -15.45
C GLU A 62 -0.79 -7.17 -15.23
N ARG A 63 -0.52 -6.34 -16.25
CA ARG A 63 -0.77 -4.89 -16.20
C ARG A 63 -2.23 -4.57 -15.88
N GLY A 64 -3.18 -5.26 -16.52
CA GLY A 64 -4.60 -5.09 -16.24
C GLY A 64 -5.03 -5.53 -14.82
N LEU A 65 -4.33 -6.48 -14.20
CA LEU A 65 -4.54 -6.82 -12.79
C LEU A 65 -4.02 -5.71 -11.87
N HIS A 66 -2.80 -5.21 -12.12
CA HIS A 66 -2.24 -4.08 -11.37
C HIS A 66 -3.09 -2.81 -11.48
N ALA A 67 -3.56 -2.48 -12.69
CA ALA A 67 -4.44 -1.33 -12.91
C ALA A 67 -5.74 -1.44 -12.11
N ARG A 68 -6.36 -2.62 -12.05
CA ARG A 68 -7.57 -2.85 -11.24
C ARG A 68 -7.31 -2.68 -9.75
N ILE A 69 -6.20 -3.21 -9.23
CA ILE A 69 -5.82 -3.03 -7.82
C ILE A 69 -5.62 -1.54 -7.50
N ALA A 70 -4.89 -0.82 -8.36
CA ALA A 70 -4.66 0.61 -8.20
C ALA A 70 -5.97 1.40 -8.23
N LYS A 71 -6.88 1.09 -9.17
CA LYS A 71 -8.18 1.74 -9.28
C LYS A 71 -9.06 1.49 -8.05
N SER A 72 -9.15 0.25 -7.57
CA SER A 72 -9.92 -0.07 -6.35
C SER A 72 -9.38 0.66 -5.12
N ARG A 73 -8.05 0.81 -5.02
CA ARG A 73 -7.43 1.55 -3.94
C ARG A 73 -7.74 3.05 -4.02
N GLN A 74 -7.62 3.64 -5.20
CA GLN A 74 -7.94 5.05 -5.43
C GLN A 74 -9.40 5.34 -5.09
N ASP A 75 -10.33 4.51 -5.58
CA ASP A 75 -11.76 4.64 -5.31
C ASP A 75 -12.07 4.63 -3.80
N PHE A 76 -11.49 3.66 -3.06
CA PHE A 76 -11.60 3.62 -1.60
C PHE A 76 -11.07 4.90 -0.93
N GLN A 77 -9.91 5.40 -1.36
CA GLN A 77 -9.30 6.61 -0.81
C GLN A 77 -10.14 7.85 -1.08
N TYR A 78 -10.72 7.98 -2.28
CA TYR A 78 -11.64 9.07 -2.63
C TYR A 78 -12.91 9.03 -1.80
N GLN A 79 -13.53 7.85 -1.67
CA GLN A 79 -14.74 7.67 -0.85
C GLN A 79 -14.46 8.03 0.62
N LEU A 80 -13.32 7.60 1.15
CA LEU A 80 -12.91 7.93 2.51
C LEU A 80 -12.64 9.42 2.69
N ALA A 81 -11.95 10.07 1.76
CA ALA A 81 -11.70 11.51 1.85
C ALA A 81 -13.02 12.30 1.84
N HIS A 82 -13.97 11.93 0.97
CA HIS A 82 -15.30 12.54 0.97
C HIS A 82 -16.09 12.27 2.25
N HIS A 83 -15.98 11.07 2.84
CA HIS A 83 -16.56 10.77 4.15
C HIS A 83 -16.01 11.71 5.23
N LEU A 84 -14.69 11.87 5.29
CA LEU A 84 -14.03 12.76 6.24
C LEU A 84 -14.45 14.22 6.07
N VAL A 85 -14.48 14.74 4.84
CA VAL A 85 -14.93 16.12 4.57
C VAL A 85 -16.40 16.33 4.95
N ARG A 86 -17.25 15.31 4.75
CA ARG A 86 -18.67 15.37 5.15
C ARG A 86 -18.90 15.34 6.65
N SER A 87 -17.90 14.98 7.45
CA SER A 87 -18.00 15.08 8.92
C SER A 87 -18.07 16.53 9.43
N GLY A 88 -17.88 17.52 8.55
CA GLY A 88 -17.96 18.95 8.88
C GLY A 88 -16.63 19.55 9.35
N LYS A 89 -15.56 18.74 9.39
CA LYS A 89 -14.20 19.17 9.71
C LYS A 89 -13.55 19.83 8.50
N LYS A 90 -12.77 20.89 8.74
CA LYS A 90 -12.08 21.64 7.68
C LYS A 90 -10.57 21.48 7.71
N VAL A 91 -10.02 21.02 8.83
CA VAL A 91 -8.57 20.84 9.00
C VAL A 91 -8.29 19.40 9.40
N PHE A 92 -7.47 18.71 8.61
CA PHE A 92 -7.05 17.34 8.88
C PHE A 92 -5.55 17.31 9.16
N PHE A 93 -5.16 16.78 10.32
CA PHE A 93 -3.77 16.60 10.70
C PHE A 93 -3.37 15.14 10.52
N GLY A 94 -2.51 14.86 9.54
CA GLY A 94 -1.87 13.56 9.38
C GLY A 94 -0.47 13.57 9.97
N GLU A 95 -0.01 12.43 10.50
CA GLU A 95 1.39 12.27 10.91
C GLU A 95 2.35 12.57 9.76
N LYS A 96 3.43 13.32 10.05
CA LYS A 96 4.52 13.57 9.10
C LYS A 96 5.39 12.31 8.97
N LEU A 97 4.91 11.32 8.23
CA LEU A 97 5.65 10.09 7.96
C LEU A 97 6.54 10.25 6.71
N ASP A 98 7.84 10.02 6.88
CA ASP A 98 8.74 9.85 5.75
C ASP A 98 8.62 8.42 5.20
N PHE A 99 7.65 8.23 4.30
CA PHE A 99 7.39 6.93 3.67
C PHE A 99 8.60 6.37 2.90
N ASN A 100 9.49 7.23 2.40
CA ASN A 100 10.70 6.77 1.71
C ASN A 100 11.66 6.11 2.70
N ASN A 101 11.86 6.72 3.86
CA ASN A 101 12.66 6.14 4.93
C ASN A 101 11.98 4.90 5.55
N LEU A 102 10.66 4.90 5.72
CA LEU A 102 9.91 3.75 6.23
C LEU A 102 9.96 2.53 5.31
N THR A 103 10.12 2.73 4.00
CA THR A 103 10.19 1.63 3.02
C THR A 103 11.62 1.23 2.66
N LYS A 104 12.63 1.90 3.21
CA LYS A 104 14.04 1.58 2.96
C LYS A 104 14.37 0.15 3.40
N ARG A 105 15.19 -0.52 2.58
CA ARG A 105 15.70 -1.87 2.86
C ARG A 105 16.68 -1.84 4.03
N ASN A 106 16.66 -2.88 4.87
CA ASN A 106 17.67 -3.06 5.91
C ASN A 106 19.05 -3.33 5.27
N HIS A 107 20.09 -2.74 5.85
CA HIS A 107 21.47 -2.99 5.44
C HIS A 107 21.84 -4.46 5.63
N ALA A 108 22.62 -5.01 4.69
CA ALA A 108 23.13 -6.37 4.81
C ALA A 108 24.05 -6.46 6.03
N LYS A 109 23.93 -7.55 6.79
CA LYS A 109 24.84 -7.88 7.90
C LYS A 109 25.63 -9.11 7.51
N TRP A 110 26.92 -9.10 7.83
CA TRP A 110 27.86 -10.18 7.56
C TRP A 110 28.46 -10.60 8.89
N ASP A 111 28.73 -11.90 9.06
CA ASP A 111 29.48 -12.40 10.21
C ASP A 111 31.00 -12.21 10.01
N GLU A 112 31.79 -12.54 11.04
CA GLU A 112 33.27 -12.47 11.02
C GLU A 112 33.90 -13.39 9.95
N LEU A 113 33.13 -14.35 9.44
CA LEU A 113 33.53 -15.32 8.41
C LEU A 113 33.02 -14.95 7.01
N GLY A 114 32.41 -13.77 6.84
CA GLY A 114 31.89 -13.27 5.57
C GLY A 114 30.57 -13.90 5.10
N LYS A 115 29.86 -14.66 5.95
CA LYS A 115 28.54 -15.24 5.62
C LYS A 115 27.41 -14.24 5.91
N PRO A 116 26.29 -14.30 5.16
CA PRO A 116 25.14 -13.46 5.41
C PRO A 116 24.51 -13.76 6.78
N PHE A 117 24.33 -12.72 7.60
CA PHE A 117 23.68 -12.81 8.90
C PHE A 117 22.24 -12.26 8.84
N PRO A 118 21.26 -12.83 9.58
CA PRO A 118 19.90 -12.30 9.62
C PRO A 118 19.84 -10.83 10.02
N ASN A 119 19.26 -10.01 9.14
CA ASN A 119 19.16 -8.55 9.34
C ASN A 119 17.70 -8.07 9.44
N GLY A 120 16.74 -8.96 9.65
CA GLY A 120 15.31 -8.64 9.72
C GLY A 120 14.67 -8.21 8.39
N GLN A 121 15.38 -8.36 7.25
CA GLN A 121 14.88 -7.90 5.95
C GLN A 121 13.59 -8.58 5.50
N SER A 122 13.35 -9.83 5.88
CA SER A 122 12.10 -10.53 5.53
C SER A 122 10.88 -9.87 6.16
N ALA A 123 10.93 -9.62 7.48
CA ALA A 123 9.87 -8.89 8.20
C ALA A 123 9.67 -7.48 7.64
N LYS A 124 10.77 -6.75 7.38
CA LYS A 124 10.73 -5.44 6.73
C LYS A 124 10.07 -5.49 5.35
N SER A 125 10.37 -6.51 4.55
CA SER A 125 9.74 -6.70 3.24
C SER A 125 8.23 -6.90 3.36
N GLY A 126 7.77 -7.68 4.33
CA GLY A 126 6.34 -7.83 4.61
C GLY A 126 5.68 -6.49 4.98
N LEU A 127 6.30 -5.75 5.90
CA LEU A 127 5.85 -4.41 6.30
C LEU A 127 5.79 -3.44 5.11
N ASN A 128 6.83 -3.40 4.28
CA ASN A 128 6.89 -2.55 3.09
C ASN A 128 5.78 -2.89 2.09
N GLN A 129 5.46 -4.17 1.91
CA GLN A 129 4.36 -4.60 1.04
C GLN A 129 3.01 -4.06 1.52
N SER A 130 2.79 -4.03 2.84
CA SER A 130 1.59 -3.46 3.45
C SER A 130 1.54 -1.94 3.30
N TRP A 131 2.63 -1.21 3.56
CA TRP A 131 2.69 0.25 3.34
C TRP A 131 2.37 0.64 1.90
N LEU A 132 2.95 -0.07 0.94
CA LEU A 132 2.71 0.17 -0.49
C LEU A 132 1.30 -0.22 -0.94
N ASP A 133 0.67 -1.18 -0.27
CA ASP A 133 -0.72 -1.55 -0.54
C ASP A 133 -1.69 -0.50 0.00
N ALA A 134 -1.43 0.03 1.20
CA ALA A 134 -2.22 1.09 1.84
C ALA A 134 -2.12 2.43 1.08
N ALA A 135 -0.94 2.76 0.55
CA ALA A 135 -0.68 3.97 -0.24
C ALA A 135 -1.13 5.28 0.44
N PHE A 136 -0.81 5.44 1.73
CA PHE A 136 -1.15 6.62 2.52
C PHE A 136 -0.66 7.94 1.93
N GLY A 137 0.53 7.97 1.32
CA GLY A 137 1.01 9.18 0.64
C GLY A 137 0.07 9.67 -0.47
N GLN A 138 -0.52 8.75 -1.23
CA GLN A 138 -1.54 9.10 -2.22
C GLN A 138 -2.82 9.59 -1.54
N PHE A 139 -3.27 8.93 -0.48
CA PHE A 139 -4.47 9.32 0.27
C PHE A 139 -4.36 10.73 0.85
N PHE A 140 -3.28 11.04 1.58
CA PHE A 140 -3.09 12.37 2.15
C PHE A 140 -2.98 13.45 1.06
N SER A 141 -2.31 13.14 -0.05
CA SER A 141 -2.31 14.04 -1.21
C SER A 141 -3.72 14.28 -1.73
N THR A 142 -4.54 13.23 -1.91
CA THR A 142 -5.93 13.36 -2.35
C THR A 142 -6.76 14.19 -1.37
N LEU A 143 -6.60 13.99 -0.05
CA LEU A 143 -7.32 14.71 0.98
C LEU A 143 -7.01 16.22 0.98
N THR A 144 -5.79 16.62 0.60
CA THR A 144 -5.42 18.04 0.46
C THR A 144 -6.05 18.72 -0.76
N HIS A 145 -6.46 17.96 -1.78
CA HIS A 145 -6.96 18.49 -3.06
C HIS A 145 -8.49 18.37 -3.24
N ILE A 146 -9.21 17.86 -2.23
CA ILE A 146 -10.68 17.76 -2.21
C ILE A 146 -11.22 18.88 -1.33
#